data_AF-A0A524GK56-F1
#
_entry.id   AF-A0A524GK56-F1
#
_cell.length_a   1.000
_cell.length_b   1.000
_cell.length_c   1.000
_cell.angle_alpha   90.00
_cell.angle_beta   90.00
_cell.angle_gamma   90.00
#
_symmetry.space_group_name_H-M   'P 1'
#
loop_
_entity.id
_entity.type
_entity.pdbx_description
1 polymer ?
#
loop_
_entity_poly.entity_id
_entity_poly.type
_entity_poly.pdbx_seq_one_letter_code
_entity_poly.pdbx_strand_id
1 'polypeptide(L)'
;MKVPLSAFCFFLIANLVLASAAFAGELVDRVVAVVNDDVITLSELEEEAAPTFEKIRSEAPPAQVDDAIQKARREILRNMIDHKLLLQRA
;
A
#
# COMPACT_ATOMS: atom_id res chain seq x y z
N MET A 1 -19.54 -16.41 -48.50
CA MET A 1 -19.52 -15.16 -47.72
C MET A 1 -18.07 -14.87 -47.34
N LYS A 2 -17.39 -13.91 -48.01
CA LYS A 2 -15.99 -13.55 -47.72
C LYS A 2 -16.02 -12.29 -46.88
N VAL A 3 -15.78 -12.40 -45.58
CA VAL A 3 -15.62 -11.21 -44.72
C VAL A 3 -14.38 -10.45 -45.18
N PRO A 4 -14.49 -9.15 -45.52
CA PRO A 4 -13.34 -8.39 -45.97
C PRO A 4 -12.34 -8.24 -44.83
N LEU A 5 -11.04 -8.33 -45.14
CA LEU A 5 -9.95 -8.24 -44.17
C LEU A 5 -10.02 -6.96 -43.30
N SER A 6 -10.55 -5.88 -43.86
CA SER A 6 -10.81 -4.61 -43.15
C SER A 6 -11.87 -4.73 -42.05
N ALA A 7 -12.92 -5.53 -42.27
CA ALA A 7 -13.95 -5.79 -41.26
C ALA A 7 -13.43 -6.68 -40.13
N PHE A 8 -12.52 -7.62 -40.45
CA PHE A 8 -11.83 -8.42 -39.44
C PHE A 8 -10.91 -7.56 -38.57
N CYS A 9 -10.13 -6.64 -39.16
CA CYS A 9 -9.31 -5.70 -38.40
C CYS A 9 -10.14 -4.76 -37.53
N PHE A 10 -11.26 -4.24 -38.03
CA PHE A 10 -12.15 -3.38 -37.25
C PHE A 10 -12.76 -4.13 -36.05
N PHE A 11 -13.17 -5.39 -36.25
CA PHE A 11 -13.68 -6.25 -35.18
C PHE A 11 -12.61 -6.54 -34.12
N LEU A 12 -11.36 -6.76 -34.54
CA LEU A 12 -10.25 -7.04 -33.63
C LEU A 12 -9.86 -5.81 -32.79
N ILE A 13 -9.85 -4.62 -33.41
CA ILE A 13 -9.60 -3.35 -32.71
C ILE A 13 -10.75 -3.04 -31.74
N ALA A 14 -12.00 -3.26 -32.13
CA ALA A 14 -13.16 -3.05 -31.26
C ALA A 14 -13.10 -3.94 -30.01
N ASN A 15 -12.73 -5.22 -30.15
CA ASN A 15 -12.59 -6.12 -29.00
C ASN A 15 -11.45 -5.71 -28.05
N LEU A 16 -10.35 -5.15 -28.57
CA LEU A 16 -9.23 -4.69 -27.74
C LEU A 16 -9.61 -3.46 -26.88
N VAL A 17 -10.42 -2.55 -27.43
CA VAL A 17 -10.88 -1.35 -26.69
C VAL A 17 -11.83 -1.73 -25.56
N LEU A 18 -12.73 -2.71 -25.77
CA LEU A 18 -13.66 -3.18 -24.72
C LEU A 18 -12.94 -3.91 -23.57
N ALA A 19 -11.82 -4.60 -23.82
CA ALA A 19 -11.06 -5.30 -22.78
C ALA A 19 -10.40 -4.35 -21.77
N SER A 20 -10.07 -3.12 -22.17
CA SER A 20 -9.43 -2.12 -21.29
C SER A 20 -10.35 -1.63 -20.17
N ALA A 21 -11.67 -1.60 -20.40
CA ALA A 21 -12.65 -1.10 -19.44
C ALA A 21 -12.88 -2.03 -18.24
N ALA A 22 -12.36 -3.27 -18.27
CA ALA A 22 -12.55 -4.25 -17.19
C ALA A 22 -11.45 -4.20 -16.10
N PHE A 23 -10.43 -3.35 -16.25
CA PHE A 23 -9.36 -3.18 -15.27
C PHE A 23 -9.71 -2.09 -14.24
N ALA A 24 -10.74 -2.35 -13.44
CA ALA A 24 -10.97 -1.61 -12.19
C ALA A 24 -10.33 -2.41 -11.04
N GLY A 25 -9.05 -2.17 -10.75
CA GLY A 25 -8.40 -2.74 -9.57
C GLY A 25 -8.88 -2.01 -8.32
N GLU A 26 -9.34 -2.76 -7.32
CA GLU A 26 -9.70 -2.20 -6.01
C GLU A 26 -8.42 -1.98 -5.18
N LEU A 27 -8.19 -0.75 -4.73
CA LEU A 27 -7.10 -0.44 -3.82
C LEU A 27 -7.52 -0.82 -2.40
N VAL A 28 -7.08 -1.98 -1.93
CA VAL A 28 -7.35 -2.47 -0.56
C VAL A 28 -6.14 -2.19 0.32
N ASP A 29 -6.32 -1.32 1.31
CA ASP A 29 -5.29 -1.09 2.34
C ASP A 29 -5.39 -2.15 3.45
N ARG A 30 -4.24 -2.58 3.95
CA ARG A 30 -4.15 -3.65 4.94
C ARG A 30 -4.25 -3.08 6.35
N VAL A 31 -5.05 -3.72 7.20
CA VAL A 31 -5.08 -3.42 8.64
C VAL A 31 -3.86 -4.02 9.34
N VAL A 32 -3.13 -3.20 10.10
CA VAL A 32 -1.98 -3.65 10.91
C VAL A 32 -2.28 -3.70 12.41
N ALA A 33 -3.23 -2.91 12.89
CA ALA A 33 -3.73 -2.98 14.26
C ALA A 33 -5.16 -2.44 14.37
N VAL A 34 -5.89 -2.91 15.38
CA VAL A 34 -7.20 -2.39 15.77
C VAL A 34 -7.10 -1.95 17.24
N VAL A 35 -7.50 -0.71 17.52
CA VAL A 35 -7.38 -0.05 18.83
C VAL A 35 -8.75 0.47 19.24
N ASN A 36 -9.47 -0.34 20.03
CA ASN A 36 -10.88 -0.12 20.33
C ASN A 36 -11.70 0.01 19.04
N ASP A 37 -12.29 1.19 18.79
CA ASP A 37 -13.12 1.47 17.61
C ASP A 37 -12.32 2.05 16.42
N ASP A 38 -11.01 2.30 16.60
CA ASP A 38 -10.14 2.84 15.57
C ASP A 38 -9.23 1.77 14.94
N VAL A 39 -8.88 1.96 13.68
CA VAL A 39 -7.97 1.09 12.94
C VAL A 39 -6.65 1.84 12.66
N ILE A 40 -5.54 1.11 12.62
CA ILE A 40 -4.28 1.55 12.03
C ILE A 40 -4.04 0.73 10.77
N THR A 41 -3.86 1.41 9.64
CA THR A 41 -3.59 0.76 8.35
C THR A 41 -2.09 0.68 8.03
N LEU A 42 -1.74 -0.11 7.01
CA LEU A 42 -0.37 -0.26 6.57
C LEU A 42 0.15 1.04 5.97
N SER A 43 -0.66 1.73 5.15
CA SER A 43 -0.27 3.00 4.57
C SER A 43 0.03 4.07 5.64
N GLU A 44 -0.80 4.15 6.68
CA GLU A 44 -0.58 5.06 7.82
C GLU A 44 0.73 4.74 8.56
N LEU A 45 0.98 3.46 8.85
CA LEU A 45 2.23 3.06 9.50
C LEU A 45 3.45 3.35 8.64
N GLU A 46 3.36 3.12 7.32
CA GLU A 46 4.46 3.40 6.39
C GLU A 46 4.72 4.90 6.23
N GLU A 47 3.68 5.72 6.20
CA GLU A 47 3.79 7.18 6.15
C GLU A 47 4.45 7.73 7.42
N GLU A 48 3.99 7.32 8.60
CA GLU A 48 4.57 7.72 9.88
C GLU A 48 6.03 7.24 10.03
N ALA A 49 6.34 6.05 9.49
CA ALA A 49 7.65 5.44 9.63
C ALA A 49 8.67 5.84 8.55
N ALA A 50 8.23 6.38 7.41
CA ALA A 50 9.07 6.82 6.30
C ALA A 50 10.31 7.63 6.73
N PRO A 51 10.19 8.71 7.53
CA PRO A 51 11.35 9.52 7.91
C PRO A 51 12.34 8.75 8.78
N THR A 52 11.87 7.79 9.57
CA THR A 52 12.74 6.95 10.42
C THR A 52 13.46 5.90 9.60
N PHE A 53 12.76 5.27 8.64
CA PHE A 53 13.37 4.28 7.75
C PHE A 53 14.42 4.90 6.85
N GLU A 54 14.22 6.12 6.36
CA GLU A 54 15.23 6.85 5.58
C GLU A 54 16.50 7.09 6.39
N LYS A 55 16.38 7.56 7.65
CA LYS A 55 17.53 7.76 8.54
C LYS A 55 18.29 6.45 8.80
N ILE A 56 17.57 5.36 9.06
CA ILE A 56 18.20 4.05 9.29
C ILE A 56 18.96 3.60 8.05
N ARG A 57 18.38 3.77 6.85
CA ARG A 57 19.05 3.40 5.60
C ARG A 57 20.31 4.24 5.33
N SER A 58 20.34 5.50 5.77
CA SER A 58 21.51 6.37 5.59
C SER A 58 22.61 6.17 6.64
N GLU A 59 22.25 5.82 7.88
CA GLU A 59 23.17 5.83 9.02
C GLU A 59 23.60 4.43 9.48
N ALA A 60 22.77 3.41 9.30
CA ALA A 60 23.04 2.07 9.81
C ALA A 60 23.97 1.26 8.89
N PRO A 61 24.82 0.37 9.45
CA PRO A 61 25.59 -0.58 8.65
C PRO A 61 24.67 -1.45 7.79
N PRO A 62 25.00 -1.75 6.53
CA PRO A 62 24.12 -2.51 5.62
C PRO A 62 23.64 -3.85 6.20
N ALA A 63 24.48 -4.52 6.98
CA ALA A 63 24.15 -5.80 7.63
C ALA A 63 23.10 -5.68 8.75
N GLN A 64 22.82 -4.47 9.24
CA GLN A 64 21.90 -4.20 10.35
C GLN A 64 20.65 -3.42 9.91
N VAL A 65 20.61 -2.89 8.68
CA VAL A 65 19.51 -2.06 8.18
C VAL A 65 18.16 -2.76 8.33
N ASP A 66 18.05 -4.02 7.90
CA ASP A 66 16.78 -4.74 7.93
C ASP A 66 16.26 -4.95 9.35
N ASP A 67 17.12 -5.38 10.29
CA ASP A 67 16.73 -5.56 11.69
C ASP A 67 16.37 -4.23 12.36
N ALA A 68 17.14 -3.17 12.08
CA ALA A 68 16.86 -1.82 12.57
C ALA A 68 15.52 -1.29 12.06
N ILE A 69 15.20 -1.49 10.78
CA ILE A 69 13.90 -1.13 10.20
C ILE A 69 12.78 -1.92 10.87
N GLN A 70 12.93 -3.23 11.08
CA GLN A 70 11.91 -4.04 11.74
C GLN A 70 11.68 -3.62 13.19
N LYS A 71 12.75 -3.26 13.91
CA LYS A 71 12.65 -2.74 15.27
C LYS A 71 11.93 -1.39 15.30
N ALA A 72 12.34 -0.46 14.44
CA ALA A 72 11.70 0.86 14.34
C ALA A 72 10.23 0.76 13.97
N ARG A 73 9.86 -0.13 13.03
CA ARG A 73 8.46 -0.37 12.66
C ARG A 73 7.61 -0.77 13.85
N ARG A 74 8.09 -1.70 14.69
CA ARG A 74 7.36 -2.14 15.90
C ARG A 74 7.21 -1.02 16.92
N GLU A 75 8.26 -0.22 17.10
CA GLU A 75 8.26 0.89 18.05
C GLU A 75 7.31 2.01 17.63
N ILE A 76 7.30 2.36 16.34
CA ILE A 76 6.40 3.37 15.79
C ILE A 76 4.95 2.91 15.88
N LEU A 77 4.65 1.66 15.50
CA LEU A 77 3.30 1.11 15.66
C LEU A 77 2.82 1.16 17.11
N ARG A 78 3.70 0.83 18.07
CA ARG A 78 3.39 0.94 19.49
C ARG A 78 3.06 2.38 19.90
N ASN A 79 3.85 3.36 19.47
CA ASN A 79 3.60 4.76 19.75
C ASN A 79 2.27 5.24 19.14
N MET A 80 1.93 4.80 17.93
CA MET A 80 0.63 5.10 17.30
C MET A 80 -0.54 4.54 18.11
N ILE A 81 -0.41 3.31 18.63
CA ILE A 81 -1.42 2.70 19.51
C ILE A 81 -1.57 3.52 20.79
N ASP A 82 -0.45 3.84 21.45
CA ASP A 82 -0.45 4.61 22.70
C ASP A 82 -1.09 6.00 22.49
N HIS A 83 -0.79 6.65 21.36
CA HIS A 83 -1.40 7.94 21.01
C HIS A 83 -2.92 7.82 20.81
N LYS A 84 -3.40 6.83 20.05
CA LYS A 84 -4.85 6.61 19.88
C LYS A 84 -5.54 6.34 21.22
N LEU A 85 -4.93 5.53 22.09
CA LEU A 85 -5.46 5.27 23.43
C LEU A 85 -5.54 6.52 24.31
N LEU A 86 -4.62 7.48 24.15
CA LEU A 86 -4.67 8.75 24.88
C LEU A 86 -5.79 9.65 24.37
N LEU A 87 -5.96 9.75 23.04
CA LEU A 87 -7.00 10.57 22.43
C LEU A 87 -8.41 10.13 22.83
N GLN A 88 -8.63 8.84 23.04
CA GLN A 88 -9.93 8.29 23.45
C GLN A 88 -10.24 8.47 24.94
N ARG A 89 -9.23 8.80 25.77
CA ARG A 89 -9.41 9.04 27.22
C ARG A 89 -9.57 10.52 27.58
N ALA A 90 -9.37 11.42 26.62
CA ALA A 90 -9.54 12.86 26.77
C ALA A 90 -11.03 13.25 26.65
#